data_AF-A0A0Q9MTP5-F1
#
_entry.id   AF-A0A0Q9MTP5-F1
#
_cell.length_a   1.000
_cell.length_b   1.000
_cell.length_c   1.000
_cell.angle_alpha   90.00
_cell.angle_beta   90.00
_cell.angle_gamma   90.00
#
_symmetry.space_group_name_H-M   'P 1'
#
loop_
_entity.id
_entity.type
_entity.pdbx_description
1 polymer ?
#
loop_
_entity_poly.entity_id
_entity_poly.type
_entity_poly.pdbx_seq_one_letter_code
_entity_poly.pdbx_strand_id
1 'polypeptide(L)'
;MDTETAEVIDHDVTTITCVCGNTVGQDGLIQANSQGIPVHIGGDTPIPAGLAKWPEDEDLYTLCPSCGRVYRDTVIEETGTAPVAFRVDVTAGRIAEAIRVHWGLST
;
A
#
# COMPACT_ATOMS: atom_id res chain seq x y z
N MET A 1 -16.33 16.85 1.27
CA MET A 1 -15.70 15.90 2.21
C MET A 1 -14.22 16.03 1.94
N ASP A 2 -13.49 16.64 2.86
CA ASP A 2 -12.04 16.80 2.75
C ASP A 2 -11.39 15.41 2.75
N THR A 3 -10.91 14.99 1.59
CA THR A 3 -10.03 13.83 1.48
C THR A 3 -8.70 14.24 2.05
N GLU A 4 -8.23 13.55 3.10
CA GLU A 4 -6.86 13.74 3.55
C GLU A 4 -5.90 13.41 2.41
N THR A 5 -4.86 14.21 2.25
CA THR A 5 -3.88 14.02 1.18
C THR A 5 -2.51 13.84 1.83
N ALA A 6 -1.81 12.78 1.47
CA ALA A 6 -0.42 12.55 1.84
C ALA A 6 0.52 13.43 0.99
N GLU A 7 1.71 13.70 1.50
CA GLU A 7 2.73 14.42 0.74
C GLU A 7 3.47 13.44 -0.18
N VAL A 8 3.78 13.89 -1.39
CA VAL A 8 4.55 13.16 -2.41
C VAL A 8 5.48 14.12 -3.13
N ILE A 9 6.61 13.60 -3.61
CA ILE A 9 7.63 14.34 -4.35
C ILE A 9 7.69 13.77 -5.76
N ASP A 10 7.75 14.65 -6.76
CA ASP A 10 7.98 14.28 -8.18
C ASP A 10 7.08 13.16 -8.71
N HIS A 11 5.81 13.09 -8.24
CA HIS A 11 4.82 12.08 -8.65
C HIS A 11 5.24 10.64 -8.32
N ASP A 12 6.20 10.45 -7.41
CA ASP A 12 6.78 9.15 -7.09
C ASP A 12 6.11 8.54 -5.85
N VAL A 13 5.44 7.39 -6.04
CA VAL A 13 4.76 6.62 -4.98
C VAL A 13 5.72 6.19 -3.85
N THR A 14 7.01 6.03 -4.14
CA THR A 14 8.01 5.65 -3.15
C THR A 14 8.41 6.80 -2.21
N THR A 15 8.01 8.03 -2.55
CA THR A 15 8.28 9.24 -1.75
C THR A 15 7.12 9.62 -0.83
N ILE A 16 6.03 8.84 -0.83
CA ILE A 16 4.86 9.11 0.00
C ILE A 16 5.26 9.29 1.46
N THR A 17 4.88 10.45 2.02
CA THR A 17 4.79 10.67 3.45
C THR A 17 3.32 10.62 3.83
N CYS A 18 2.92 9.51 4.44
CA CYS A 18 1.56 9.26 4.86
C CYS A 18 1.06 10.36 5.80
N VAL A 19 -0.25 10.61 5.83
CA VAL A 19 -0.91 11.57 6.73
C VAL A 19 -0.58 11.32 8.22
N CYS A 20 -0.25 10.07 8.60
CA CYS A 20 0.18 9.75 9.97
C CYS A 20 1.66 10.04 10.26
N GLY A 21 2.43 10.51 9.27
CA GLY A 21 3.87 10.75 9.35
C GLY A 21 4.76 9.57 8.93
N ASN A 22 4.21 8.38 8.68
CA ASN A 22 5.00 7.24 8.22
C ASN A 22 5.51 7.44 6.78
N THR A 23 6.71 6.92 6.50
CA THR A 23 7.41 6.98 5.20
C THR A 23 7.95 5.60 4.84
N VAL A 24 8.39 5.42 3.59
CA VAL A 24 9.08 4.19 3.16
C VAL A 24 10.30 3.87 4.02
N GLY A 25 11.03 4.90 4.48
CA GLY A 25 12.24 4.72 5.30
C GLY A 25 11.99 4.43 6.79
N GLN A 26 10.75 4.56 7.29
CA GLN A 26 10.43 4.37 8.70
C GLN A 26 9.82 2.99 8.96
N ASP A 27 8.52 2.82 8.69
CA ASP A 27 7.81 1.53 8.84
C ASP A 27 7.54 0.86 7.48
N GLY A 28 8.08 1.42 6.39
CA GLY A 28 7.79 0.99 5.04
C GLY A 28 6.40 1.42 4.56
N LEU A 29 6.17 1.22 3.26
CA LEU A 29 4.86 1.23 2.63
C LEU A 29 4.74 -0.04 1.78
N ILE A 30 3.54 -0.58 1.68
CA ILE A 30 3.31 -1.91 1.11
C ILE A 30 2.42 -1.79 -0.12
N GLN A 31 2.86 -2.32 -1.26
CA GLN A 31 1.99 -2.44 -2.42
C GLN A 31 0.81 -3.38 -2.12
N ALA A 32 -0.38 -2.97 -2.52
CA ALA A 32 -1.65 -3.60 -2.22
C ALA A 32 -2.59 -3.56 -3.43
N ASN A 33 -3.63 -4.40 -3.39
CA ASN A 33 -4.70 -4.37 -4.39
C ASN A 33 -5.79 -3.35 -4.01
N SER A 34 -6.85 -3.26 -4.83
CA SER A 34 -8.01 -2.40 -4.61
C SER A 34 -8.82 -2.67 -3.33
N GLN A 35 -8.51 -3.74 -2.59
CA GLN A 35 -9.09 -4.04 -1.29
C GLN A 35 -8.14 -3.68 -0.13
N GLY A 36 -6.95 -3.15 -0.42
CA GLY A 36 -5.91 -2.83 0.56
C GLY A 36 -5.19 -4.06 1.10
N ILE A 37 -5.27 -5.20 0.39
CA ILE A 37 -4.54 -6.42 0.76
C ILE A 37 -3.16 -6.36 0.09
N PRO A 38 -2.06 -6.49 0.86
CA PRO A 38 -0.71 -6.61 0.33
C PRO A 38 -0.60 -7.60 -0.84
N VAL A 39 0.02 -7.17 -1.94
CA VAL A 39 0.26 -8.01 -3.11
C VAL A 39 1.57 -8.78 -2.98
N HIS A 40 1.61 -9.97 -3.58
CA HIS A 40 2.83 -10.76 -3.69
C HIS A 40 3.69 -10.28 -4.87
N ILE A 41 4.93 -9.88 -4.59
CA ILE A 41 5.89 -9.35 -5.56
C ILE A 41 6.90 -10.46 -5.93
N GLY A 42 6.41 -11.62 -6.36
CA GLY A 42 7.24 -12.81 -6.61
C GLY A 42 7.15 -13.41 -8.01
N GLY A 43 6.60 -12.67 -8.99
CA GLY A 43 6.45 -13.14 -10.37
C GLY A 43 5.63 -14.43 -10.46
N ASP A 44 6.21 -15.48 -11.05
CA ASP A 44 5.58 -16.80 -11.27
C ASP A 44 5.57 -17.72 -10.03
N THR A 45 6.07 -17.25 -8.88
CA THR A 45 6.02 -18.06 -7.66
C THR A 45 4.60 -18.17 -7.09
N PRO A 46 4.24 -19.29 -6.47
CA PRO A 46 2.94 -19.44 -5.83
C PRO A 46 2.69 -18.31 -4.83
N ILE A 47 1.51 -17.67 -4.93
CA ILE A 47 1.11 -16.59 -4.04
C ILE A 47 0.97 -17.17 -2.62
N PRO A 48 1.73 -16.65 -1.63
CA PRO A 48 1.61 -17.09 -0.25
C PRO A 48 0.20 -16.83 0.29
N ALA A 49 -0.26 -17.72 1.17
CA ALA A 49 -1.53 -17.53 1.84
C ALA A 49 -1.56 -16.16 2.57
N GLY A 50 -2.68 -15.44 2.40
CA GLY A 50 -2.86 -14.10 2.97
C GLY A 50 -2.51 -12.94 2.03
N LEU A 51 -1.62 -13.14 1.04
CA LEU A 51 -1.30 -12.14 0.03
C LEU A 51 -2.26 -12.19 -1.17
N ALA A 52 -2.39 -11.05 -1.85
CA ALA A 52 -3.13 -10.95 -3.10
C ALA A 52 -2.22 -11.25 -4.31
N LYS A 53 -2.83 -11.74 -5.40
CA LYS A 53 -2.18 -11.79 -6.72
C LYS A 53 -1.86 -10.35 -7.16
N TRP A 54 -0.75 -10.17 -7.86
CA TRP A 54 -0.50 -8.94 -8.61
C TRP A 54 -1.64 -8.66 -9.61
N PRO A 55 -2.23 -7.46 -9.63
CA PRO A 55 -3.34 -7.14 -10.53
C PRO A 55 -2.88 -7.16 -12.00
N GLU A 56 -3.74 -7.66 -12.90
CA GLU A 56 -3.43 -7.74 -14.34
C GLU A 56 -3.53 -6.36 -15.02
N ASP A 57 -4.40 -5.49 -14.52
CA ASP A 57 -4.68 -4.15 -15.07
C ASP A 57 -3.90 -3.02 -14.36
N GLU A 58 -2.78 -3.34 -13.68
CA GLU A 58 -1.87 -2.37 -13.04
C GLU A 58 -2.50 -1.43 -11.98
N ASP A 59 -3.74 -1.69 -11.56
CA ASP A 59 -4.47 -0.89 -10.58
C ASP A 59 -3.96 -1.18 -9.15
N LEU A 60 -2.75 -0.70 -8.89
CA LEU A 60 -2.01 -0.83 -7.65
C LEU A 60 -2.35 0.28 -6.67
N TYR A 61 -2.18 -0.08 -5.41
CA TYR A 61 -2.41 0.79 -4.29
C TYR A 61 -1.23 0.68 -3.34
N THR A 62 -1.00 1.75 -2.59
CA THR A 62 0.02 1.79 -1.55
C THR A 62 -0.65 1.85 -0.18
N LEU A 63 -0.47 0.80 0.62
CA LEU A 63 -0.93 0.67 2.00
C LEU A 63 0.13 1.21 2.97
N CYS A 64 -0.28 2.10 3.87
CA CYS A 64 0.50 2.43 5.05
C CYS A 64 0.25 1.43 6.19
N PRO A 65 1.23 0.58 6.57
CA PRO A 65 1.04 -0.42 7.62
C PRO A 65 0.82 0.19 9.01
N SER A 66 1.31 1.42 9.26
CA SER A 66 1.22 2.06 10.57
C SER A 66 -0.20 2.59 10.89
N CYS A 67 -1.00 2.96 9.88
CA CYS A 67 -2.32 3.55 10.12
C CYS A 67 -3.45 3.05 9.21
N GLY A 68 -3.14 2.19 8.24
CA GLY A 68 -4.14 1.57 7.36
C GLY A 68 -4.67 2.44 6.24
N ARG A 69 -4.16 3.66 6.04
CA ARG A 69 -4.51 4.47 4.86
C ARG A 69 -3.97 3.81 3.60
N VAL A 70 -4.79 3.85 2.56
CA VAL A 70 -4.48 3.30 1.24
C VAL A 70 -4.56 4.41 0.21
N TYR A 71 -3.55 4.51 -0.64
CA TYR A 71 -3.44 5.47 -1.74
C TYR A 71 -3.47 4.73 -3.06
N ARG A 72 -4.04 5.33 -4.11
CA ARG A 72 -4.06 4.72 -5.45
C ARG A 72 -2.85 5.21 -6.24
N ASP A 73 -2.02 4.29 -6.70
CA ASP A 73 -0.71 4.62 -7.28
C ASP A 73 -0.87 5.47 -8.55
N THR A 74 -1.79 5.08 -9.44
CA THR A 74 -2.09 5.81 -10.67
C THR A 74 -2.51 7.27 -10.43
N VAL A 75 -3.23 7.56 -9.34
CA VAL A 75 -3.60 8.94 -9.01
C VAL A 75 -2.36 9.76 -8.64
N ILE A 76 -1.40 9.17 -7.94
CA ILE A 76 -0.16 9.85 -7.53
C ILE A 76 0.69 10.15 -8.75
N GLU A 77 0.88 9.15 -9.61
CA GLU A 77 1.69 9.25 -10.81
C GLU A 77 1.11 10.30 -11.79
N GLU A 78 -0.21 10.30 -11.98
CA GLU A 78 -0.88 11.22 -12.90
C GLU A 78 -0.99 12.64 -12.37
N THR A 79 -1.26 12.81 -11.07
CA THR A 79 -1.64 14.12 -10.51
C THR A 79 -0.58 14.77 -9.63
N GLY A 80 0.41 14.00 -9.17
CA GLY A 80 1.38 14.45 -8.17
C GLY A 80 0.74 14.65 -6.80
N THR A 81 -0.41 14.06 -6.54
CA THR A 81 -1.12 14.14 -5.25
C THR A 81 -1.50 12.75 -4.75
N ALA A 82 -1.45 12.55 -3.44
CA ALA A 82 -1.79 11.27 -2.81
C ALA A 82 -3.05 11.38 -1.93
N PRO A 83 -4.25 11.57 -2.51
CA PRO A 83 -5.47 11.54 -1.73
C PRO A 83 -5.68 10.13 -1.16
N VAL A 84 -6.13 10.06 0.09
CA VAL A 84 -6.54 8.79 0.69
C VAL A 84 -7.70 8.20 -0.10
N ALA A 85 -7.50 7.04 -0.72
CA ALA A 85 -8.53 6.33 -1.46
C ALA A 85 -9.53 5.66 -0.49
N PHE A 86 -9.00 4.95 0.52
CA PHE A 86 -9.76 4.34 1.60
C PHE A 86 -8.84 3.99 2.77
N ARG A 87 -9.42 3.40 3.83
CA ARG A 87 -8.68 2.88 4.99
C ARG A 87 -9.05 1.43 5.26
N VAL A 88 -8.05 0.64 5.66
CA VAL A 88 -8.21 -0.72 6.18
C VAL A 88 -7.85 -0.75 7.66
N ASP A 89 -8.39 -1.72 8.39
CA ASP A 89 -7.96 -1.99 9.76
C ASP A 89 -6.72 -2.89 9.73
N VAL A 90 -5.55 -2.32 10.01
CA VAL A 90 -4.26 -3.03 10.04
C VAL A 90 -4.14 -4.03 11.20
N THR A 91 -5.05 -3.96 12.17
CA THR A 91 -5.14 -4.91 13.28
C THR A 91 -6.12 -6.05 13.00
N ALA A 92 -6.98 -5.90 11.98
CA ALA A 92 -7.92 -6.95 11.59
C ALA A 92 -7.18 -8.16 11.04
N GLY A 93 -7.58 -9.36 11.48
CA GLY A 93 -6.83 -10.60 11.27
C GLY A 93 -6.31 -10.83 9.85
N ARG A 94 -7.15 -10.61 8.83
CA ARG A 94 -6.76 -10.79 7.42
C ARG A 94 -5.67 -9.83 6.97
N ILE A 95 -5.78 -8.54 7.30
CA ILE A 95 -4.80 -7.52 6.91
C ILE A 95 -3.53 -7.66 7.75
N ALA A 96 -3.67 -7.88 9.05
CA ALA A 96 -2.56 -8.11 9.96
C ALA A 96 -1.74 -9.36 9.58
N GLU A 97 -2.38 -10.42 9.11
CA GLU A 97 -1.70 -11.61 8.58
C GLU A 97 -0.99 -11.30 7.26
N ALA A 98 -1.65 -10.63 6.32
CA ALA A 98 -1.04 -10.26 5.04
C ALA A 98 0.20 -9.37 5.21
N ILE A 99 0.15 -8.38 6.11
CA ILE A 99 1.31 -7.52 6.43
C ILE A 99 2.45 -8.37 7.01
N ARG A 100 2.15 -9.28 7.93
CA ARG A 100 3.16 -10.18 8.53
C ARG A 100 3.81 -11.08 7.48
N VAL A 101 3.02 -11.66 6.58
CA VAL A 101 3.53 -12.50 5.49
C VAL A 101 4.39 -11.68 4.53
N HIS A 102 3.94 -10.49 4.12
CA HIS A 102 4.71 -9.59 3.25
C HIS A 102 6.12 -9.33 3.81
N TRP A 103 6.22 -8.92 5.08
CA TRP A 103 7.52 -8.66 5.71
C TRP A 103 8.36 -9.91 5.96
N GLY A 104 7.72 -11.06 6.21
CA GLY A 104 8.42 -12.33 6.34
C GLY A 104 9.05 -12.84 5.03
N LEU A 105 8.65 -12.31 3.88
CA LEU A 105 9.26 -12.61 2.58
C LEU A 105 10.42 -11.67 2.22
N SER A 106 10.53 -10.52 2.89
CA SER A 106 11.59 -9.53 2.65
C SER A 106 12.90 -9.81 3.41
N THR A 107 13.01 -10.98 4.05
CA THR A 107 14.21 -11.46 4.77
C THR A 107 15.00 -12.47 3.94
#